data_AF-A0AAN6MMT3-F1
#
_entry.id   AF-A0AAN6MMT3-F1
#
_cell.length_a   1.000
_cell.length_b   1.000
_cell.length_c   1.000
_cell.angle_alpha   90.00
_cell.angle_beta   90.00
_cell.angle_gamma   90.00
#
_symmetry.space_group_name_H-M   'P 1'
#
loop_
_entity.id
_entity.type
_entity.pdbx_description
1 polymer ?
#
loop_
_entity_poly.entity_id
_entity_poly.type
_entity_poly.pdbx_seq_one_letter_code
_entity_poly.pdbx_strand_id
1 'polypeptide(L)'
;MLLWAVPRAWCLDPPVNVDVVVPKGKTRDARQLLRGQRSDFVVENRTNHAIFRCTPPVNIEIITPPAMFREPFNESTETVEVNGVQVPKPTLNLNAKSGSIFGRATTGKKDADAEDLRFLLKWCVDNGMDLTNSEVPNATKELIDAFIARCQGAELW
;
A
#
# COMPACT_ATOMS: atom_id res chain seq x y z
N MET A 1 10.77 10.18 4.03
CA MET A 1 9.50 10.29 3.28
C MET A 1 9.26 8.91 2.68
N LEU A 2 8.19 8.24 3.09
CA LEU A 2 7.93 6.84 2.72
C LEU A 2 7.12 6.81 1.43
N LEU A 3 7.63 6.16 0.38
CA LEU A 3 7.01 6.14 -0.95
C LEU A 3 6.61 4.69 -1.27
N TRP A 4 5.33 4.40 -1.37
CA TRP A 4 4.86 3.09 -1.81
C TRP A 4 4.50 3.11 -3.30
N ALA A 5 5.08 2.20 -4.07
CA ALA A 5 4.70 1.97 -5.46
C ALA A 5 4.31 0.49 -5.59
N VAL A 6 3.00 0.20 -5.64
CA VAL A 6 2.51 -1.05 -6.20
C VAL A 6 2.03 -0.76 -7.62
N PRO A 7 2.67 -1.32 -8.66
CA PRO A 7 2.15 -1.23 -10.00
C PRO A 7 0.83 -2.00 -10.04
N ARG A 8 -0.31 -1.29 -10.11
CA ARG A 8 -1.55 -1.94 -10.53
C ARG A 8 -1.32 -2.51 -11.92
N ALA A 9 -1.63 -3.80 -12.05
CA ALA A 9 -1.38 -4.62 -13.22
C ALA A 9 -1.74 -3.95 -14.56
N TRP A 10 -0.77 -4.04 -15.46
CA TRP A 10 -0.80 -3.97 -16.91
C TRP A 10 -2.16 -4.28 -17.55
N CYS A 11 -2.96 -3.25 -17.80
CA CYS A 11 -3.96 -3.22 -18.87
C CYS A 11 -4.41 -1.76 -19.07
N LEU A 12 -3.90 -1.14 -20.15
CA LEU A 12 -4.31 0.13 -20.79
C LEU A 12 -4.83 1.27 -19.86
N ASP A 13 -4.00 2.31 -19.63
CA ASP A 13 -4.32 3.69 -19.20
C ASP A 13 -5.26 3.89 -17.97
N PRO A 14 -4.71 4.22 -16.79
CA PRO A 14 -4.79 5.58 -16.22
C PRO A 14 -3.45 6.03 -15.58
N PRO A 15 -3.31 7.27 -15.03
CA PRO A 15 -2.08 7.67 -14.36
C PRO A 15 -1.74 6.68 -13.26
N VAL A 16 -0.48 6.24 -13.22
CA VAL A 16 0.02 5.43 -12.10
C VAL A 16 -0.23 6.22 -10.83
N ASN A 17 -0.89 5.59 -9.85
CA ASN A 17 -1.07 6.18 -8.53
C ASN A 17 0.03 5.66 -7.62
N VAL A 18 0.66 6.56 -6.88
CA VAL A 18 1.63 6.27 -5.83
C VAL A 18 1.02 6.71 -4.51
N ASP A 19 0.96 5.76 -3.59
CA ASP A 19 0.42 5.98 -2.26
C ASP A 19 1.55 6.33 -1.30
N VAL A 20 1.44 7.48 -0.64
CA VAL A 20 2.42 8.00 0.32
C VAL A 20 1.79 7.95 1.70
N VAL A 21 2.23 7.00 2.51
CA VAL A 21 1.80 6.90 3.90
C VAL A 21 2.67 7.83 4.75
N VAL A 22 2.05 8.65 5.57
CA VAL A 22 2.75 9.59 6.46
C VAL A 22 2.40 9.31 7.92
N PRO A 23 3.33 9.54 8.88
CA PRO A 23 3.02 9.42 10.29
C PRO A 23 1.81 10.24 10.72
N LYS A 24 1.12 9.77 11.77
CA LYS A 24 -0.05 10.48 12.32
C LYS A 24 0.31 11.93 12.64
N GLY A 25 -0.51 12.86 12.14
CA GLY A 25 -0.30 14.30 12.31
C GLY A 25 0.63 14.97 11.29
N LYS A 26 1.31 14.22 10.41
CA LYS A 26 2.27 14.75 9.43
C LYS A 26 1.70 15.06 8.04
N THR A 27 0.39 14.88 7.84
CA THR A 27 -0.28 15.12 6.54
C THR A 27 -0.13 16.57 6.06
N ARG A 28 -0.23 17.55 6.96
CA ARG A 28 -0.05 18.97 6.61
C ARG A 28 1.38 19.24 6.13
N ASP A 29 2.36 18.74 6.87
CA ASP A 29 3.78 18.92 6.57
C ASP A 29 4.13 18.28 5.21
N ALA A 30 3.66 17.05 4.97
CA ALA A 30 3.84 16.37 3.69
C ALA A 30 3.24 17.15 2.51
N ARG A 31 2.03 17.70 2.67
CA ARG A 31 1.40 18.56 1.65
C ARG A 31 2.17 19.85 1.43
N GLN A 32 2.77 20.43 2.48
CA GLN A 32 3.59 21.63 2.35
C GLN A 32 4.89 21.35 1.60
N LEU A 33 5.52 20.19 1.84
CA LEU A 33 6.70 19.74 1.10
C LEU A 33 6.40 19.62 -0.41
N LEU A 34 5.31 18.94 -0.78
CA LEU A 34 4.91 18.83 -2.19
C LEU A 34 4.65 20.21 -2.83
N ARG A 35 4.02 21.13 -2.11
CA ARG A 35 3.80 22.52 -2.59
C ARG A 35 5.08 23.34 -2.72
N GLY A 36 6.11 23.02 -1.94
CA GLY A 36 7.42 23.66 -2.00
C GLY A 36 8.19 23.29 -3.27
N GLN A 37 7.99 22.06 -3.77
CA GLN A 37 8.69 21.50 -4.93
C GLN A 37 7.91 21.71 -6.24
N ARG A 38 7.62 22.97 -6.58
CA ARG A 38 6.76 23.32 -7.74
C ARG A 38 7.32 22.91 -9.11
N SER A 39 8.64 22.75 -9.22
CA SER A 39 9.33 22.22 -10.40
C SER A 39 8.90 20.79 -10.72
N ASP A 40 8.64 20.02 -9.68
CA ASP A 40 8.47 18.57 -9.76
C ASP A 40 7.01 18.16 -9.53
N PHE A 41 6.23 18.96 -8.82
CA PHE A 41 4.85 18.64 -8.47
C PHE A 41 3.85 19.73 -8.90
N VAL A 42 2.67 19.27 -9.32
CA VAL A 42 1.44 20.07 -9.39
C VAL A 42 0.59 19.70 -8.18
N VAL A 43 0.25 20.66 -7.34
CA VAL A 43 -0.68 20.45 -6.23
C VAL A 43 -1.89 21.36 -6.43
N GLU A 44 -3.06 20.76 -6.63
CA GLU A 44 -4.31 21.49 -6.81
C GLU A 44 -4.74 22.19 -5.51
N ASN A 45 -5.06 23.48 -5.60
CA ASN A 45 -5.35 24.32 -4.43
C ASN A 45 -6.58 23.86 -3.64
N ARG A 46 -7.60 23.30 -4.30
CA ARG A 46 -8.89 22.94 -3.67
C ARG A 46 -8.91 21.51 -3.16
N THR A 47 -8.45 20.57 -3.98
CA THR A 47 -8.53 19.12 -3.73
C THR A 47 -7.31 18.60 -2.98
N ASN A 48 -6.20 19.36 -2.96
CA ASN A 48 -4.87 18.87 -2.57
C ASN A 48 -4.41 17.65 -3.41
N HIS A 49 -5.01 17.44 -4.58
CA HIS A 49 -4.57 16.41 -5.51
C HIS A 49 -3.16 16.75 -5.99
N ALA A 50 -2.24 15.80 -5.85
CA ALA A 50 -0.84 16.00 -6.20
C ALA A 50 -0.47 15.14 -7.41
N ILE A 51 0.25 15.72 -8.36
CA ILE A 51 0.73 15.05 -9.57
C ILE A 51 2.24 15.31 -9.68
N PHE A 52 3.01 14.25 -9.80
CA PHE A 52 4.43 14.32 -10.13
C PHE A 52 4.61 14.52 -11.64
N ARG A 53 5.38 15.54 -12.00
CA ARG A 53 5.64 15.98 -13.37
C ARG A 53 6.66 15.04 -14.02
N CYS A 54 6.17 13.94 -14.54
CA CYS A 54 6.91 13.06 -15.43
C CYS A 54 6.03 12.70 -16.63
N THR A 55 6.55 11.89 -17.55
CA THR A 55 5.80 11.42 -18.72
C THR A 55 5.86 9.89 -18.77
N PRO A 56 4.73 9.19 -18.54
CA PRO A 56 3.40 9.71 -18.21
C PRO A 56 3.33 10.32 -16.79
N PRO A 57 2.42 11.26 -16.50
CA PRO A 57 2.27 11.85 -15.16
C PRO A 57 1.83 10.79 -14.14
N VAL A 58 2.26 10.98 -12.89
CA VAL A 58 1.98 10.08 -11.78
C VAL A 58 1.17 10.83 -10.72
N ASN A 59 0.06 10.27 -10.29
CA ASN A 59 -0.73 10.81 -9.19
C ASN A 59 -0.11 10.42 -7.85
N ILE A 60 -0.07 11.33 -6.89
CA ILE A 60 0.40 11.10 -5.53
C ILE A 60 -0.77 11.23 -4.58
N GLU A 61 -1.11 10.15 -3.89
CA GLU A 61 -2.12 10.13 -2.84
C GLU A 61 -1.45 10.09 -1.46
N ILE A 62 -1.65 11.12 -0.64
CA ILE A 62 -1.19 11.08 0.75
C ILE A 62 -2.24 10.38 1.60
N ILE A 63 -1.90 9.21 2.11
CA ILE A 63 -2.77 8.38 2.92
C ILE A 63 -2.49 8.64 4.40
N THR A 64 -3.56 8.92 5.14
CA THR A 64 -3.46 9.02 6.60
C THR A 64 -3.50 7.65 7.23
N PRO A 65 -2.73 7.39 8.29
CA PRO A 65 -2.61 6.08 8.91
C PRO A 65 -3.92 5.36 9.20
N PRO A 66 -4.97 6.00 9.78
CA PRO A 66 -6.21 5.30 10.11
C PRO A 66 -6.96 4.76 8.88
N ALA A 67 -6.64 5.24 7.68
CA ALA A 67 -7.30 4.81 6.45
C ALA A 67 -6.75 3.47 5.91
N MET A 68 -5.52 3.11 6.28
CA MET A 68 -4.83 1.91 5.78
C MET A 68 -4.38 0.97 6.91
N PHE A 69 -3.94 1.51 8.04
CA PHE A 69 -3.43 0.75 9.19
C PHE A 69 -4.40 0.89 10.37
N ARG A 70 -4.76 -0.24 10.98
CA ARG A 70 -5.54 -0.23 12.22
C ARG A 70 -4.69 0.21 13.43
N GLU A 71 -3.38 0.09 13.33
CA GLU A 71 -2.41 0.47 14.35
C GLU A 71 -1.81 1.87 14.13
N PRO A 72 -1.19 2.49 15.15
CA PRO A 72 -0.51 3.76 14.98
C PRO A 72 0.65 3.66 13.99
N PHE A 73 0.54 4.30 12.83
CA PHE A 73 1.67 4.55 11.94
C PHE A 73 2.40 5.82 12.39
N ASN A 74 3.58 5.67 12.96
CA ASN A 74 4.37 6.72 13.59
C ASN A 74 5.87 6.55 13.27
N GLU A 75 6.73 7.31 13.92
CA GLU A 75 8.18 7.29 13.67
C GLU A 75 8.85 5.98 14.10
N SER A 76 8.21 5.19 14.97
CA SER A 76 8.70 3.86 15.37
C SER A 76 8.13 2.73 14.51
N THR A 77 7.30 3.03 13.51
CA THR A 77 6.76 2.00 12.61
C THR A 77 7.88 1.43 11.74
N GLU A 78 7.97 0.10 11.70
CA GLU A 78 9.01 -0.59 10.94
C GLU A 78 8.87 -0.40 9.44
N THR A 79 10.01 -0.25 8.78
CA THR A 79 10.13 0.03 7.35
C THR A 79 11.25 -0.82 6.77
N VAL A 80 11.18 -1.07 5.46
CA VAL A 80 12.28 -1.69 4.71
C VAL A 80 12.70 -0.73 3.59
N GLU A 81 13.94 -0.83 3.15
CA GLU A 81 14.43 -0.04 2.03
C GLU A 81 14.33 -0.84 0.72
N VAL A 82 13.68 -0.27 -0.28
CA VAL A 82 13.60 -0.82 -1.64
C VAL A 82 14.14 0.22 -2.60
N ASN A 83 15.27 -0.06 -3.25
CA ASN A 83 15.92 0.85 -4.19
C ASN A 83 16.13 2.29 -3.64
N GLY A 84 16.57 2.41 -2.38
CA GLY A 84 16.79 3.70 -1.73
C GLY A 84 15.51 4.41 -1.25
N VAL A 85 14.35 3.75 -1.38
CA VAL A 85 13.06 4.26 -0.91
C VAL A 85 12.63 3.49 0.32
N GLN A 86 12.31 4.23 1.38
CA GLN A 86 11.71 3.66 2.58
C GLN A 86 10.26 3.30 2.29
N VAL A 87 9.90 2.04 2.53
CA VAL A 87 8.53 1.52 2.41
C VAL A 87 8.09 0.90 3.74
N PRO A 88 6.79 0.92 4.08
CA PRO A 88 6.29 0.17 5.23
C PRO A 88 6.68 -1.31 5.10
N LYS A 89 7.05 -1.93 6.23
CA LYS A 89 7.35 -3.36 6.27
C LYS A 89 6.22 -4.15 5.58
N PRO A 90 6.52 -5.08 4.67
CA PRO A 90 5.50 -5.80 3.89
C PRO A 90 4.45 -6.53 4.73
N THR A 91 4.80 -7.02 5.93
CA THR A 91 3.86 -7.63 6.88
C THR A 91 2.78 -6.66 7.34
N LEU A 92 3.09 -5.38 7.52
CA LEU A 92 2.10 -4.35 7.85
C LEU A 92 1.08 -4.15 6.73
N ASN A 93 1.54 -4.15 5.47
CA ASN A 93 0.67 -4.03 4.30
C ASN A 93 -0.18 -5.30 4.12
N LEU A 94 0.41 -6.46 4.36
CA LEU A 94 -0.29 -7.75 4.32
C LEU A 94 -1.40 -7.79 5.38
N ASN A 95 -1.11 -7.34 6.60
CA ASN A 95 -2.07 -7.25 7.70
C ASN A 95 -3.22 -6.27 7.39
N ALA A 96 -2.88 -5.10 6.83
CA ALA A 96 -3.85 -4.09 6.40
C ALA A 96 -4.80 -4.63 5.33
N LYS A 97 -4.26 -5.28 4.28
CA LYS A 97 -5.06 -5.85 3.20
C LYS A 97 -5.93 -7.00 3.68
N SER A 98 -5.38 -7.88 4.51
CA SER A 98 -6.11 -8.99 5.13
C SER A 98 -7.33 -8.49 5.92
N GLY A 99 -7.17 -7.41 6.68
CA GLY A 99 -8.28 -6.79 7.42
C GLY A 99 -9.34 -6.09 6.56
N SER A 100 -9.11 -5.90 5.25
CA SER A 100 -9.95 -5.06 4.39
C SER A 100 -10.70 -5.82 3.30
N ILE A 101 -10.20 -6.96 2.82
CA ILE A 101 -10.70 -7.65 1.62
C ILE A 101 -12.18 -8.05 1.73
N PHE A 102 -12.64 -8.49 2.90
CA PHE A 102 -14.04 -8.86 3.13
C PHE A 102 -14.98 -7.66 3.30
N GLY A 103 -14.46 -6.50 3.68
CA GLY A 103 -15.22 -5.26 3.81
C GLY A 103 -15.46 -4.52 2.48
N ARG A 104 -14.85 -4.98 1.37
CA ARG A 104 -14.97 -4.31 0.07
C ARG A 104 -16.32 -4.61 -0.60
N ALA A 105 -16.92 -3.56 -1.16
CA ALA A 105 -18.25 -3.60 -1.75
C ALA A 105 -18.32 -4.29 -3.13
N THR A 106 -17.22 -4.36 -3.89
CA THR A 106 -17.25 -4.85 -5.29
C THR A 106 -16.24 -5.97 -5.53
N THR A 107 -16.60 -6.91 -6.40
CA THR A 107 -15.77 -8.06 -6.78
C THR A 107 -14.42 -7.63 -7.36
N GLY A 108 -14.39 -6.63 -8.26
CA GLY A 108 -13.14 -6.16 -8.86
C GLY A 108 -12.14 -5.55 -7.87
N LYS A 109 -12.61 -4.94 -6.77
CA LYS A 109 -11.70 -4.48 -5.70
C LYS A 109 -11.16 -5.65 -4.88
N LYS A 110 -11.97 -6.70 -4.68
CA LYS A 110 -11.54 -7.93 -4.03
C LYS A 110 -10.49 -8.67 -4.85
N ASP A 111 -10.61 -8.67 -6.18
CA ASP A 111 -9.63 -9.30 -7.07
C ASP A 111 -8.29 -8.55 -7.06
N ALA A 112 -8.32 -7.21 -7.11
CA ALA A 112 -7.10 -6.41 -6.96
C ALA A 112 -6.44 -6.61 -5.59
N ASP A 113 -7.23 -6.60 -4.50
CA ASP A 113 -6.70 -6.89 -3.16
C ASP A 113 -6.13 -8.31 -3.08
N ALA A 114 -6.66 -9.27 -3.85
CA ALA A 114 -6.13 -10.63 -3.88
C ALA A 114 -4.80 -10.75 -4.62
N GLU A 115 -4.64 -10.10 -5.77
CA GLU A 115 -3.35 -10.01 -6.45
C GLU A 115 -2.29 -9.33 -5.58
N ASP A 116 -2.68 -8.26 -4.87
CA ASP A 116 -1.77 -7.57 -3.95
C ASP A 116 -1.34 -8.48 -2.77
N LEU A 117 -2.27 -9.26 -2.21
CA LEU A 117 -1.94 -10.24 -1.17
C LEU A 117 -0.96 -11.30 -1.70
N ARG A 118 -1.23 -11.87 -2.89
CA ARG A 118 -0.35 -12.86 -3.52
C ARG A 118 1.05 -12.33 -3.76
N PHE A 119 1.15 -11.10 -4.28
CA PHE A 119 2.43 -10.42 -4.49
C PHE A 119 3.20 -10.21 -3.18
N LEU A 120 2.54 -9.68 -2.15
CA LEU A 120 3.17 -9.41 -0.86
C LEU A 120 3.69 -10.67 -0.20
N LEU A 121 2.91 -11.77 -0.25
CA LEU A 121 3.33 -13.05 0.31
C LEU A 121 4.54 -13.61 -0.40
N LYS A 122 4.51 -13.62 -1.74
CA LYS A 122 5.64 -14.06 -2.54
C LYS A 122 6.89 -13.24 -2.20
N TRP A 123 6.75 -11.91 -2.12
CA TRP A 123 7.86 -11.04 -1.75
C TRP A 123 8.42 -11.37 -0.37
N CYS A 124 7.56 -11.56 0.64
CA CYS A 124 7.98 -11.93 1.99
C CYS A 124 8.78 -13.23 2.00
N VAL A 125 8.29 -14.27 1.30
CA VAL A 125 8.97 -15.57 1.18
C VAL A 125 10.32 -15.43 0.47
N ASP A 126 10.34 -14.75 -0.69
CA ASP A 126 11.55 -14.56 -1.50
C ASP A 126 12.64 -13.75 -0.75
N ASN A 127 12.24 -12.94 0.24
CA ASN A 127 13.16 -12.13 1.07
C ASN A 127 13.37 -12.70 2.48
N GLY A 128 12.94 -13.95 2.74
CA GLY A 128 13.19 -14.63 4.02
C GLY A 128 12.50 -13.99 5.23
N MET A 129 11.34 -13.35 5.03
CA MET A 129 10.55 -12.77 6.11
C MET A 129 9.69 -13.85 6.80
N ASP A 130 9.74 -13.89 8.12
CA ASP A 130 8.85 -14.74 8.91
C ASP A 130 7.46 -14.12 9.04
N LEU A 131 6.46 -14.80 8.47
CA LEU A 131 5.05 -14.43 8.55
C LEU A 131 4.39 -15.08 9.77
N THR A 132 4.63 -14.50 10.94
CA THR A 132 4.02 -14.97 12.19
C THR A 132 2.63 -14.37 12.40
N ASN A 133 1.81 -15.04 13.23
CA ASN A 133 0.50 -14.50 13.61
C ASN A 133 0.60 -13.15 14.36
N SER A 134 1.72 -12.85 15.00
CA SER A 134 1.94 -11.53 15.61
C SER A 134 2.23 -10.44 14.59
N GLU A 135 2.82 -10.77 13.45
CA GLU A 135 3.10 -9.83 12.35
C GLU A 135 1.84 -9.53 11.52
N VAL A 136 0.97 -10.54 11.35
CA VAL A 136 -0.19 -10.46 10.46
C VAL A 136 -1.47 -10.96 11.15
N PRO A 137 -1.90 -10.35 12.26
CA PRO A 137 -3.01 -10.85 13.08
C PRO A 137 -4.36 -10.90 12.35
N ASN A 138 -4.55 -10.14 11.26
CA ASN A 138 -5.77 -10.20 10.46
C ASN A 138 -5.76 -11.33 9.40
N ALA A 139 -4.66 -12.06 9.21
CA ALA A 139 -4.61 -13.24 8.34
C ALA A 139 -5.19 -14.46 9.07
N THR A 140 -6.49 -14.41 9.39
CA THR A 140 -7.16 -15.51 10.11
C THR A 140 -7.29 -16.75 9.23
N LYS A 141 -7.53 -17.90 9.85
CA LYS A 141 -7.76 -19.15 9.13
C LYS A 141 -8.91 -19.03 8.13
N GLU A 142 -10.01 -18.38 8.53
CA GLU A 142 -11.16 -18.14 7.66
C GLU A 142 -10.79 -17.29 6.44
N LEU A 143 -9.90 -16.31 6.62
CA LEU A 143 -9.38 -15.51 5.53
C LEU A 143 -8.56 -16.36 4.56
N ILE A 144 -7.65 -17.17 5.10
CA ILE A 144 -6.78 -18.04 4.31
C ILE A 144 -7.63 -19.06 3.52
N ASP A 145 -8.58 -19.73 4.18
CA ASP A 145 -9.45 -20.73 3.55
C ASP A 145 -10.27 -20.11 2.41
N ALA A 146 -10.88 -18.93 2.65
CA ALA A 146 -11.63 -18.20 1.64
C ALA A 146 -10.74 -17.69 0.49
N PHE A 147 -9.49 -17.32 0.79
CA PHE A 147 -8.51 -16.90 -0.21
C PHE A 147 -8.08 -18.06 -1.10
N ILE A 148 -7.71 -19.21 -0.52
CA ILE A 148 -7.32 -20.43 -1.25
C ILE A 148 -8.46 -20.89 -2.16
N ALA A 149 -9.69 -20.92 -1.64
CA ALA A 149 -10.88 -21.29 -2.42
C ALA A 149 -11.11 -20.35 -3.61
N ARG A 150 -10.78 -19.06 -3.47
CA ARG A 150 -10.96 -18.05 -4.51
C ARG A 150 -9.85 -18.05 -5.56
N CYS A 151 -8.59 -18.22 -5.13
CA CYS A 151 -7.44 -17.88 -5.96
C CYS A 151 -6.75 -19.07 -6.64
N GLN A 152 -7.10 -20.33 -6.29
CA GLN A 152 -6.46 -21.57 -6.76
C GLN A 152 -4.92 -21.57 -6.66
N GLY A 153 -4.38 -22.44 -5.81
CA GLY A 153 -2.93 -22.62 -5.68
C GLY A 153 -2.51 -22.73 -4.23
N ALA A 154 -2.93 -23.82 -3.57
CA ALA A 154 -2.61 -24.11 -2.18
C ALA A 154 -1.09 -24.25 -1.94
N GLU A 155 -0.31 -24.51 -2.99
CA GLU A 155 1.14 -24.69 -2.93
C GLU A 155 1.96 -23.43 -2.59
N LEU A 156 1.34 -22.25 -2.57
CA LEU A 156 1.97 -20.98 -2.20
C LEU A 156 1.68 -20.54 -0.74
N TRP A 157 0.98 -21.37 0.04
CA TRP A 157 0.42 -21.03 1.37
C TRP A 157 0.89 -21.96 2.47
#